data_AF-A0A564Q608-F1
#
_entry.id   AF-A0A564Q608-F1
#
_cell.length_a   1.000
_cell.length_b   1.000
_cell.length_c   1.000
_cell.angle_alpha   90.00
_cell.angle_beta   90.00
_cell.angle_gamma   90.00
#
_symmetry.space_group_name_H-M   'P 1'
#
loop_
_entity.id
_entity.type
_entity.pdbx_description
1 polymer ?
#
loop_
_entity_poly.entity_id
_entity_poly.type
_entity_poly.pdbx_seq_one_letter_code
_entity_poly.pdbx_strand_id
1 'polypeptide(L)' 'MCNPVIQAAILNDEKTEFNIVLGLCVGHDSLFFKYSEAPTTVLAAKDRLLGHNPLAALYSHYYSRLLKKKD' A
#
# COMPACT_ATOMS: atom_id res chain seq x y z
N MET A 1 -13.95 -4.72 -8.45
CA MET A 1 -13.30 -5.84 -7.74
C MET A 1 -11.89 -5.94 -8.30
N CYS A 2 -10.84 -5.80 -7.50
CA CYS A 2 -9.45 -5.88 -7.97
C CYS A 2 -8.90 -7.30 -7.71
N ASN A 3 -8.14 -7.86 -8.65
CA ASN A 3 -7.54 -9.19 -8.53
C ASN A 3 -6.02 -9.05 -8.31
N PRO A 4 -5.48 -9.38 -7.13
CA PRO A 4 -4.07 -9.15 -6.79
C PRO A 4 -3.13 -10.07 -7.59
N VAL A 5 -3.59 -11.26 -7.99
CA VAL A 5 -2.81 -12.22 -8.77
C VAL A 5 -2.60 -11.71 -10.20
N ILE A 6 -3.65 -11.19 -10.83
CA ILE A 6 -3.56 -10.63 -12.18
C ILE A 6 -2.67 -9.38 -12.19
N GLN A 7 -2.76 -8.53 -11.17
CA GLN A 7 -1.89 -7.36 -11.05
C GLN A 7 -0.41 -7.75 -10.95
N ALA A 8 -0.09 -8.78 -10.16
CA ALA A 8 1.29 -9.30 -10.08
C ALA A 8 1.75 -9.83 -11.45
N ALA A 9 0.90 -10.59 -12.16
CA ALA A 9 1.24 -11.12 -13.49
C ALA A 9 1.52 -10.01 -14.51
N ILE A 10 0.73 -8.93 -14.50
CA ILE A 10 0.96 -7.76 -15.37
C ILE A 10 2.32 -7.12 -15.06
N LEU A 11 2.65 -6.91 -13.78
CA LEU A 11 3.91 -6.28 -13.40
C LEU A 11 5.13 -7.18 -13.68
N ASN A 12 4.96 -8.50 -13.62
CA ASN A 12 6.00 -9.44 -14.06
C ASN A 12 6.22 -9.35 -15.59
N ASP A 13 5.14 -9.25 -16.40
CA ASP A 13 5.23 -9.11 -17.85
C ASP A 13 5.91 -7.80 -18.28
N GLU A 14 5.62 -6.72 -17.55
CA GLU A 14 6.29 -5.41 -17.68
C GLU A 14 7.73 -5.40 -17.11
N LYS A 15 8.19 -6.52 -16.54
CA LYS A 15 9.55 -6.69 -15.99
C LYS A 15 9.93 -5.61 -14.99
N THR A 16 9.00 -5.26 -14.11
CA THR A 16 9.31 -4.34 -13.01
C THR A 16 10.44 -4.88 -12.15
N GLU A 17 11.36 -4.00 -11.73
CA GLU A 17 12.47 -4.39 -10.85
C GLU A 17 12.11 -4.29 -9.36
N PHE A 18 11.07 -3.50 -9.04
CA PHE A 18 10.60 -3.27 -7.68
C PHE A 18 9.15 -2.80 -7.68
N ASN A 19 8.35 -3.33 -6.75
CA ASN A 19 6.94 -3.01 -6.63
C ASN A 19 6.61 -2.30 -5.30
N ILE A 20 5.74 -1.30 -5.37
CA ILE A 20 5.21 -0.60 -4.20
C ILE A 20 3.71 -0.85 -4.10
N VAL A 21 3.29 -1.44 -2.99
CA VAL A 21 1.88 -1.68 -2.69
C VAL A 21 1.32 -0.55 -1.82
N LEU A 22 0.14 -0.05 -2.21
CA LEU A 22 -0.54 1.04 -1.51
C LEU A 22 -2.02 0.72 -1.30
N GLY A 23 -2.45 0.71 -0.04
CA GLY A 23 -3.86 0.65 0.37
C GLY A 23 -4.57 -0.67 0.08
N LEU A 24 -3.81 -1.74 -0.10
CA LEU A 24 -4.34 -3.10 -0.12
C LEU A 24 -4.49 -3.65 1.31
N CYS A 25 -5.44 -4.58 1.50
CA CYS A 25 -5.56 -5.27 2.79
C CYS A 25 -4.58 -6.45 2.86
N VAL A 26 -4.33 -6.93 4.08
CA VAL A 26 -3.40 -8.03 4.37
C VAL A 26 -3.60 -9.25 3.47
N GLY A 27 -4.85 -9.61 3.17
CA GLY A 27 -5.15 -10.75 2.30
C GLY A 27 -4.77 -10.51 0.83
N HIS A 28 -5.00 -9.29 0.31
CA HIS A 28 -4.60 -8.93 -1.05
C HIS A 28 -3.07 -8.80 -1.16
N ASP A 29 -2.42 -8.23 -0.14
CA ASP A 29 -0.96 -8.13 -0.04
C ASP A 29 -0.32 -9.51 -0.12
N SER A 30 -0.82 -10.44 0.70
CA SER A 30 -0.28 -11.81 0.77
C SER A 30 -0.36 -12.52 -0.58
N LEU A 31 -1.47 -12.34 -1.31
CA LEU A 31 -1.63 -12.91 -2.64
C LEU A 31 -0.70 -12.21 -3.64
N PHE A 32 -0.64 -10.89 -3.65
CA PHE A 32 0.26 -10.15 -4.55
C PHE A 32 1.72 -10.57 -4.35
N PHE A 33 2.21 -10.61 -3.11
CA PHE A 33 3.59 -11.00 -2.80
C PHE A 33 3.92 -12.43 -3.21
N LYS A 34 2.95 -13.34 -3.10
CA LYS A 34 3.13 -14.73 -3.51
C LYS A 34 3.40 -14.88 -5.02
N TYR A 35 2.83 -13.99 -5.84
CA TYR A 35 2.90 -14.08 -7.30
C TYR A 35 3.80 -13.02 -7.94
N SER A 36 4.25 -12.00 -7.21
CA SER A 36 5.22 -11.01 -7.69
C SER A 36 6.61 -11.63 -7.78
N GLU A 37 7.26 -11.52 -8.94
CA GLU A 37 8.66 -11.93 -9.12
C GLU A 37 9.63 -10.89 -8.57
N ALA A 38 9.29 -9.61 -8.73
CA ALA A 38 10.08 -8.51 -8.22
C ALA A 38 9.89 -8.33 -6.70
N PRO A 39 10.95 -7.90 -5.97
CA PRO A 39 10.83 -7.51 -4.57
C PRO A 39 9.74 -6.44 -4.41
N THR A 40 8.90 -6.63 -3.38
CA THR A 40 7.76 -5.76 -3.12
C THR A 40 7.82 -5.21 -1.70
N THR A 41 7.48 -3.94 -1.54
CA THR A 41 7.26 -3.33 -0.22
C THR A 41 5.85 -2.74 -0.09
N VAL A 42 5.37 -2.61 1.14
CA VAL A 42 4.12 -1.91 1.45
C VAL A 42 4.46 -0.49 1.88
N LEU A 43 3.96 0.49 1.13
CA LEU A 43 4.09 1.90 1.51
C LEU A 43 3.03 2.30 2.55
N ALA A 44 1.80 1.83 2.37
CA ALA A 44 0.73 2.01 3.35
C ALA A 44 -0.27 0.86 3.28
N ALA A 45 -0.50 0.16 4.39
CA ALA A 45 -1.51 -0.89 4.49
C ALA A 45 -2.92 -0.26 4.59
N LYS A 46 -3.95 -0.96 4.08
CA LYS A 46 -5.33 -0.50 4.16
C LYS A 46 -5.79 -0.39 5.61
N ASP A 47 -6.12 0.82 6.01
CA ASP A 47 -6.82 1.09 7.27
C ASP A 47 -8.33 1.18 7.04
N ARG A 48 -9.10 0.43 7.84
CA ARG A 48 -10.56 0.48 7.82
C ARG A 48 -11.11 1.69 8.58
N LEU A 49 -10.38 2.20 9.58
CA LEU A 49 -10.76 3.40 10.34
C LEU A 49 -10.74 4.66 9.46
N LEU A 50 -9.80 4.72 8.52
CA LEU A 50 -9.67 5.84 7.58
C LEU A 50 -10.53 5.66 6.31
N GLY A 51 -11.58 4.83 6.35
CA GLY A 51 -12.51 4.69 5.23
C GLY A 51 -11.86 4.23 3.93
N HIS A 52 -10.85 3.35 4.02
CA HIS A 52 -10.06 2.87 2.88
C HIS A 52 -9.13 3.90 2.24
N ASN A 53 -8.88 5.01 2.94
CA ASN A 53 -7.94 6.05 2.57
C ASN A 53 -6.76 6.07 3.56
N PRO A 54 -5.80 5.13 3.44
CA PRO A 54 -4.76 4.94 4.44
C PRO A 54 -3.83 6.15 4.62
N LEU A 55 -3.71 7.01 3.60
CA LEU A 55 -2.89 8.22 3.67
C LEU A 55 -3.61 9.39 4.35
N ALA A 56 -4.92 9.27 4.66
CA ALA A 56 -5.68 10.32 5.34
C ALA A 56 -5.09 10.73 6.68
N ALA A 57 -4.42 9.82 7.39
CA ALA A 57 -3.68 10.14 8.58
C ALA A 57 -2.64 11.26 8.35
N LEU A 58 -1.88 11.20 7.24
CA LEU A 58 -0.75 12.09 6.98
C LEU A 58 -1.18 13.54 6.75
N TYR A 59 -2.32 13.76 6.09
CA TYR A 59 -2.86 15.09 5.84
C TYR A 59 -4.03 15.46 6.75
N SER A 60 -4.33 14.64 7.75
CA SER A 60 -5.29 15.00 8.80
C SER A 60 -4.72 16.06 9.74
N HIS A 61 -5.60 16.88 10.31
CA HIS A 61 -5.22 17.82 11.37
C HIS A 61 -4.67 17.13 12.64
N TYR A 62 -4.90 15.83 12.81
CA TYR A 62 -4.41 15.07 13.96
C TYR A 62 -2.88 14.96 13.94
N TYR A 63 -2.30 14.50 12.82
CA TYR A 63 -0.84 14.37 12.71
C TYR A 63 -0.13 15.71 12.58
N SER A 64 -0.75 16.72 11.95
CA SER A 64 -0.14 18.07 11.89
C SER A 64 0.00 18.72 13.26
N ARG A 65 -0.81 18.34 14.25
CA ARG A 65 -0.63 18.76 15.66
C ARG A 65 0.52 18.03 16.35
N LEU A 66 0.71 16.74 16.07
CA LEU A 66 1.77 15.92 16.66
C LEU A 66 3.17 16.25 16.10
N LEU A 67 3.23 16.66 14.83
CA LEU A 67 4.49 16.98 14.14
C LEU A 67 4.95 18.43 14.31
N LYS A 68 4.13 19.31 14.91
CA LYS A 68 4.56 20.66 15.29
C LYS A 68 5.63 20.54 16.37
N LYS A 69 6.87 20.95 16.05
CA LYS A 69 7.92 21.13 17.05
C LYS A 69 7.39 22.04 18.15
N LYS A 70 7.57 21.61 19.40
CA LYS A 70 7.53 22.53 20.54
C LYS A 70 8.75 23.42 20.40
N ASP A 71 8.52 24.69 20.06
CA ASP A 71 9.47 25.76 20.32
C ASP A 71 9.65 25.96 21.84
#